data_AF-A0AAX0WK86-F1
#
_entry.id   AF-A0AAX0WK86-F1
#
_cell.length_a   1.000
_cell.length_b   1.000
_cell.length_c   1.000
_cell.angle_alpha   90.00
_cell.angle_beta   90.00
_cell.angle_gamma   90.00
#
_symmetry.space_group_name_H-M   'P 1'
#
loop_
_entity.id
_entity.type
_entity.pdbx_description
1 polymer ?
#
loop_
_entity_poly.entity_id
_entity_poly.type
_entity_poly.pdbx_seq_one_letter_code
_entity_poly.pdbx_strand_id
1 'polypeptide(L)'
;MKLFSLILAVISLTSFSEAHPGGLDANGGHYNRKTGEYHYHRKPGAKPTAEEKAYWISSTGKTHNKNCRYYRACKGRASDTPSGVNCKICGGSKKQ
;
A
#
# COMPACT_ATOMS: atom_id res chain seq x y z
N MET A 1 -24.05 45.60 24.95
CA MET A 1 -22.74 44.96 25.24
C MET A 1 -22.92 43.51 25.68
N LYS A 2 -23.59 43.24 26.83
CA LYS A 2 -23.81 41.87 27.37
C LYS A 2 -24.56 40.92 26.43
N LEU A 3 -25.61 41.39 25.76
CA LEU A 3 -26.38 40.58 24.81
C LEU A 3 -25.56 40.19 23.57
N PHE A 4 -24.70 41.10 23.09
CA PHE A 4 -23.78 40.84 21.98
C PHE A 4 -22.73 39.78 22.34
N SER A 5 -22.18 39.84 23.56
CA SER A 5 -21.24 38.83 24.06
C SER A 5 -21.89 37.44 24.18
N LEU A 6 -23.15 37.37 24.59
CA LEU A 6 -23.88 36.10 24.71
C LEU A 6 -24.17 35.47 23.33
N ILE A 7 -24.54 36.29 22.34
CA ILE A 7 -24.79 35.82 20.97
C ILE A 7 -23.49 35.29 20.33
N LEU A 8 -22.38 36.01 20.52
CA LEU A 8 -21.08 35.59 19.98
C LEU A 8 -20.61 34.27 20.61
N ALA A 9 -20.88 34.08 21.91
CA ALA A 9 -20.55 32.84 22.61
C ALA A 9 -21.32 31.63 22.06
N VAL A 10 -22.60 31.77 21.68
CA VAL A 10 -23.43 30.67 21.16
C VAL A 10 -23.01 30.24 19.75
N ILE A 11 -22.61 31.18 18.89
CA ILE A 11 -22.20 30.90 17.50
C ILE A 11 -20.88 30.10 17.45
N SER A 12 -20.01 30.24 18.44
CA SER A 12 -18.74 29.49 18.49
C SER A 12 -18.91 27.98 18.74
N LEU A 13 -20.09 27.50 19.19
CA LEU A 13 -20.32 26.07 19.44
C LEU A 13 -20.74 25.28 18.18
N THR A 14 -21.02 25.94 17.05
CA THR A 14 -21.61 25.27 15.87
C THR A 14 -20.59 24.78 14.83
N SER A 15 -19.28 24.85 15.11
CA SER A 15 -18.26 24.77 14.06
C SER A 15 -17.53 23.43 13.96
N PHE A 16 -18.21 22.31 13.75
CA PHE A 16 -17.55 21.08 13.29
C PHE A 16 -18.47 20.23 12.40
N SER A 17 -18.64 20.66 11.15
CA SER A 17 -19.15 19.76 10.10
C SER A 17 -17.98 19.10 9.40
N GLU A 18 -17.67 17.86 9.79
CA GLU A 18 -16.71 16.99 9.10
C GLU A 18 -17.33 16.53 7.78
N ALA A 19 -16.87 17.11 6.67
CA ALA A 19 -17.23 16.63 5.34
C ALA A 19 -16.49 15.32 5.06
N HIS A 20 -17.15 14.18 5.29
CA HIS A 20 -16.59 12.89 4.88
C HIS A 20 -16.47 12.82 3.35
N PRO A 21 -15.34 12.31 2.81
CA PRO A 21 -15.23 12.03 1.39
C PRO A 21 -16.28 10.97 1.03
N GLY A 22 -17.22 11.31 0.15
CA GLY A 22 -18.23 10.38 -0.35
C GLY A 22 -17.56 9.09 -0.81
N GLY A 23 -18.01 7.96 -0.27
CA GLY A 23 -17.37 6.65 -0.47
C GLY A 23 -17.15 6.35 -1.95
N LEU A 24 -15.89 6.07 -2.30
CA LEU A 24 -15.50 5.60 -3.63
C LEU A 24 -15.63 4.07 -3.68
N ASP A 25 -15.89 3.53 -4.86
CA ASP A 25 -15.89 2.09 -5.09
C ASP A 25 -14.47 1.50 -5.10
N ALA A 26 -14.37 0.18 -5.30
CA ALA A 26 -13.09 -0.52 -5.40
C ALA A 26 -12.21 -0.04 -6.57
N ASN A 27 -12.79 0.62 -7.57
CA ASN A 27 -12.09 1.18 -8.72
C ASN A 27 -11.62 2.63 -8.46
N GLY A 28 -12.00 3.22 -7.32
CA GLY A 28 -11.63 4.59 -6.95
C GLY A 28 -12.51 5.67 -7.58
N GLY A 29 -13.71 5.32 -8.02
CA GLY A 29 -14.69 6.26 -8.57
C GLY A 29 -16.09 6.08 -8.00
N HIS A 30 -17.08 6.66 -8.67
CA HIS A 30 -18.50 6.51 -8.33
C HIS A 30 -19.39 6.73 -9.55
N TYR A 31 -20.56 6.09 -9.54
CA TYR A 31 -21.57 6.22 -10.60
C TYR A 31 -22.62 7.28 -10.25
N ASN A 32 -22.82 8.25 -11.14
CA ASN A 32 -23.85 9.28 -11.00
C ASN A 32 -25.14 8.84 -11.69
N ARG A 33 -26.15 8.43 -10.91
CA ARG A 33 -27.43 7.95 -11.44
C ARG A 33 -28.26 9.03 -12.15
N LYS A 34 -27.99 10.31 -11.91
CA LYS A 34 -28.74 11.41 -12.56
C LYS A 34 -28.28 11.64 -14.00
N THR A 35 -26.99 11.52 -14.25
CA THR A 35 -26.39 11.72 -15.58
C THR A 35 -26.13 10.42 -16.32
N GLY A 36 -26.06 9.29 -15.60
CA GLY A 36 -25.66 8.01 -16.17
C GLY A 36 -24.13 7.89 -16.36
N GLU A 37 -23.36 8.84 -15.84
CA GLU A 37 -21.91 8.91 -16.02
C GLU A 37 -21.13 8.35 -14.82
N TYR A 38 -19.94 7.82 -15.09
CA TYR A 38 -19.03 7.34 -14.06
C TYR A 38 -17.85 8.31 -13.89
N HIS A 39 -17.59 8.73 -12.65
CA HIS A 39 -16.57 9.72 -12.31
C HIS A 39 -15.45 9.09 -11.50
N TYR A 40 -14.22 9.17 -12.01
CA TYR A 40 -13.02 8.73 -11.33
C TYR A 40 -12.47 9.85 -10.44
N HIS A 41 -12.25 9.56 -9.16
CA HIS A 41 -11.65 10.51 -8.19
C HIS A 41 -10.23 10.13 -7.80
N ARG A 42 -9.91 8.84 -7.84
CA ARG A 42 -8.54 8.35 -7.69
C ARG A 42 -8.07 7.87 -9.05
N LYS A 43 -6.87 8.32 -9.46
CA LYS A 43 -6.11 7.62 -10.50
C LYS A 43 -6.01 6.16 -10.03
N PRO A 44 -6.23 5.12 -10.87
CA PRO A 44 -6.08 3.74 -10.44
C PRO A 44 -4.77 3.62 -9.70
N GLY A 45 -4.83 3.43 -8.39
CA GLY A 45 -3.63 3.27 -7.60
C GLY A 45 -2.87 2.14 -8.25
N ALA A 46 -1.59 2.34 -8.54
CA ALA A 46 -0.74 1.26 -8.99
C ALA A 46 -1.04 0.09 -8.05
N LYS A 47 -1.62 -1.00 -8.59
CA LYS A 47 -1.73 -2.25 -7.84
C LYS A 47 -0.35 -2.45 -7.22
N PRO A 48 -0.21 -2.73 -5.91
CA PRO A 48 1.08 -3.16 -5.41
C PRO A 48 1.51 -4.29 -6.34
N THR A 49 2.54 -4.03 -7.15
CA THR A 49 3.07 -4.99 -8.11
C THR A 49 3.32 -6.24 -7.28
N ALA A 50 2.73 -7.37 -7.69
CA ALA A 50 2.85 -8.64 -6.99
C ALA A 50 4.25 -8.76 -6.40
N GLU A 51 4.31 -8.67 -5.07
CA GLU A 51 5.49 -8.31 -4.31
C GLU A 51 6.69 -9.16 -4.77
N GLU A 52 7.62 -8.54 -5.52
CA GLU A 52 8.85 -9.21 -5.95
C GLU A 52 9.75 -9.34 -4.72
N LYS A 53 9.53 -10.42 -3.96
CA LYS A 53 10.31 -10.74 -2.77
C LYS A 53 11.79 -10.70 -3.10
N ALA A 54 12.59 -10.04 -2.27
CA ALA A 54 14.01 -9.79 -2.57
C ALA A 54 14.85 -11.07 -2.71
N TYR A 55 14.44 -12.15 -2.02
CA TYR A 55 15.21 -13.39 -1.92
C TYR A 55 14.36 -14.65 -2.14
N TRP A 56 15.03 -15.70 -2.62
CA TRP A 56 14.53 -17.06 -2.64
C TRP A 56 15.33 -17.90 -1.65
N ILE A 57 14.65 -18.48 -0.66
CA ILE A 57 15.24 -19.37 0.35
C ILE A 57 15.01 -20.82 -0.10
N SER A 58 16.06 -21.51 -0.53
CA SER A 58 15.97 -22.93 -0.91
C SER A 58 15.56 -23.81 0.28
N SER A 59 15.09 -25.03 0.01
CA SER A 59 14.78 -26.04 1.04
C SER A 59 15.97 -26.36 1.94
N THR A 60 17.20 -26.19 1.45
CA THR A 60 18.44 -26.32 2.24
C THR A 60 18.78 -25.08 3.07
N GLY A 61 17.88 -24.09 3.11
CA GLY A 61 18.05 -22.86 3.86
C GLY A 61 18.97 -21.82 3.22
N LYS A 62 19.43 -22.00 1.97
CA LYS A 62 20.31 -21.02 1.30
C LYS A 62 19.53 -19.86 0.70
N THR A 63 20.00 -18.65 0.90
CA THR A 63 19.50 -17.39 0.33
C THR A 63 20.06 -17.18 -1.08
N HIS A 64 19.16 -16.98 -2.04
CA HIS A 64 19.46 -16.62 -3.42
C HIS A 64 18.86 -15.24 -3.73
N ASN A 65 19.63 -14.32 -4.31
CA ASN A 65 19.09 -13.06 -4.84
C ASN A 65 18.49 -13.25 -6.23
N LYS A 66 17.74 -12.25 -6.72
CA LYS A 66 17.06 -12.29 -8.03
C LYS A 66 17.95 -12.56 -9.25
N ASN A 67 19.24 -12.23 -9.15
CA ASN A 67 20.21 -12.47 -10.23
C ASN A 67 20.79 -13.90 -10.20
N CYS A 68 20.49 -14.68 -9.15
CA CYS A 68 20.95 -16.05 -9.04
C CYS A 68 20.16 -16.96 -9.98
N ARG A 69 20.85 -17.82 -10.74
CA ARG A 69 20.22 -18.87 -11.56
C ARG A 69 19.27 -19.81 -10.81
N TYR A 70 19.38 -19.86 -9.48
CA TYR A 70 18.54 -20.70 -8.62
C TYR A 70 17.36 -19.95 -7.98
N TYR A 71 17.26 -18.65 -8.19
CA TYR A 71 16.13 -17.86 -7.72
C TYR A 71 14.84 -18.37 -8.37
N ARG A 72 13.89 -18.86 -7.55
CA ARG A 72 12.62 -19.48 -7.97
C ARG A 72 12.76 -20.73 -8.86
N ALA A 73 13.97 -21.26 -9.05
CA ALA A 73 14.23 -22.44 -9.89
C ALA A 73 14.42 -23.74 -9.09
N CYS A 74 14.50 -23.66 -7.75
CA CYS A 74 14.62 -24.82 -6.87
C CYS A 74 13.51 -24.83 -5.80
N LYS A 75 13.28 -25.98 -5.16
CA LYS A 75 12.35 -26.08 -4.02
C LYS A 75 12.73 -25.06 -2.95
N GLY A 76 11.80 -24.21 -2.55
CA GLY A 76 12.07 -23.10 -1.64
C GLY A 76 10.86 -22.18 -1.44
N ARG A 77 11.11 -21.04 -0.80
CA ARG A 77 10.11 -19.99 -0.57
C ARG A 77 10.67 -18.62 -0.89
N ALA A 78 9.80 -17.74 -1.36
CA ALA A 78 10.10 -16.32 -1.54
C ALA A 78 10.09 -15.61 -0.17
N SER A 79 11.03 -14.70 0.07
CA SER A 79 11.14 -13.96 1.33
C SER A 79 11.85 -12.61 1.14
N ASP A 80 11.45 -11.61 1.92
CA ASP A 80 12.15 -10.32 2.01
C ASP A 80 13.31 -10.35 2.99
N THR A 81 13.36 -11.38 3.85
CA THR A 81 14.41 -11.56 4.85
C THR A 81 15.30 -12.73 4.46
N PRO A 82 16.63 -12.55 4.41
CA PRO A 82 17.53 -13.65 4.13
C PRO A 82 17.57 -14.62 5.31
N SER A 83 17.85 -15.88 5.03
CA SER A 83 17.98 -16.95 6.04
C SER A 83 19.27 -16.90 6.86
N GLY A 84 20.16 -15.93 6.58
CA GLY A 84 21.51 -15.85 7.15
C GLY A 84 22.54 -16.77 6.47
N VAL A 85 22.11 -17.84 5.79
CA VAL A 85 22.98 -18.73 5.03
C VAL A 85 22.97 -18.34 3.55
N ASN A 86 24.07 -17.80 3.06
CA ASN A 86 24.15 -17.28 1.70
C ASN A 86 24.58 -18.31 0.66
N CYS A 87 23.99 -18.25 -0.54
CA CYS A 87 24.45 -19.03 -1.68
C CYS A 87 25.86 -18.59 -2.09
N LYS A 88 26.82 -19.53 -2.12
CA LYS A 88 28.21 -19.26 -2.50
C LYS A 88 28.38 -18.76 -3.95
N ILE A 89 27.40 -19.05 -4.83
CA ILE A 89 27.46 -18.69 -6.25
C ILE A 89 27.03 -17.23 -6.47
N CYS A 90 25.96 -16.78 -5.81
CA CYS A 90 25.43 -15.43 -6.01
C CYS A 90 25.66 -14.47 -4.84
N GLY A 91 26.30 -14.92 -3.75
CA GLY A 91 26.47 -14.12 -2.51
C GLY A 91 25.21 -14.00 -1.65
N GLY A 92 24.04 -14.41 -2.16
CA GLY A 92 22.75 -14.30 -1.47
C GLY A 92 22.40 -12.84 -1.15
N SER A 93 22.28 -12.52 0.13
CA SER A 93 22.04 -11.16 0.63
C SER A 93 23.30 -10.30 0.72
N LYS A 94 24.50 -10.90 0.69
CA LYS A 94 25.74 -10.15 0.55
C LYS A 94 25.85 -9.75 -0.92
N LYS A 95 25.64 -8.46 -1.21
CA LYS A 95 25.97 -7.91 -2.53
C LYS A 95 27.43 -8.24 -2.82
N GLN A 96 27.72 -8.73 -4.03
CA GLN A 96 29.08 -8.81 -4.55
C GLN A 96 29.59 -7.39 -4.80
#